data_AF-A0A920G0Y8-F1
#
_entry.id   AF-A0A920G0Y8-F1
#
_cell.length_a   1.000
_cell.length_b   1.000
_cell.length_c   1.000
_cell.angle_alpha   90.00
_cell.angle_beta   90.00
_cell.angle_gamma   90.00
#
_symmetry.space_group_name_H-M   'P 1'
#
loop_
_entity.id
_entity.type
_entity.pdbx_description
1 polymer ?
#
loop_
_entity_poly.entity_id
_entity_poly.type
_entity_poly.pdbx_seq_one_letter_code
_entity_poly.pdbx_strand_id
1 'polypeptide(L)'
;MQIGAAASAFDVLHNSDVPSLFPGLAEALDLIGSTQIQGRCSAGGNLCNASPAADSIPALIANGAQCRILGPDGERTLAVEDFVVGPNQNALAPGELLVELILPRPPAGTADAYLRLTPRTEMDIAVAWCGGIDHFGQLGHLHSGQSGHWRGGPHGTLGREGG
;
A
#
# COMPACT_ATOMS: atom_id res chain seq x y z
N MET A 1 9.53 -7.10 6.08
CA MET A 1 9.19 -8.01 4.98
C MET A 1 9.55 -7.34 3.67
N GLN A 2 10.01 -8.10 2.69
CA GLN A 2 10.32 -7.61 1.34
C GLN A 2 9.40 -8.31 0.34
N ILE A 3 8.78 -7.53 -0.54
CA ILE A 3 7.89 -8.01 -1.60
C ILE A 3 8.49 -7.58 -2.93
N GLY A 4 8.76 -8.53 -3.83
CA GLY A 4 9.23 -8.21 -5.17
C GLY A 4 8.21 -7.37 -5.93
N ALA A 5 8.66 -6.35 -6.66
CA ALA A 5 7.79 -5.49 -7.45
C ALA A 5 7.01 -6.25 -8.53
N ALA A 6 7.57 -7.36 -9.03
CA ALA A 6 6.93 -8.25 -9.99
C ALA A 6 6.04 -9.33 -9.35
N ALA A 7 6.02 -9.46 -8.03
CA ALA A 7 5.16 -10.43 -7.35
C ALA A 7 3.69 -10.07 -7.60
N SER A 8 2.88 -11.06 -7.98
CA SER A 8 1.45 -10.83 -8.22
C SER A 8 0.74 -10.56 -6.89
N ALA A 9 -0.33 -9.75 -6.93
CA ALA A 9 -1.17 -9.50 -5.76
C ALA A 9 -1.73 -10.82 -5.19
N PHE A 10 -2.00 -11.81 -6.04
CA PHE A 10 -2.41 -13.14 -5.64
C PHE A 10 -1.33 -13.86 -4.81
N ASP A 11 -0.09 -13.87 -5.27
CA ASP A 11 1.02 -14.53 -4.55
C ASP A 11 1.32 -13.84 -3.22
N VAL A 12 1.21 -12.51 -3.20
CA VAL A 12 1.38 -11.71 -1.98
C VAL A 12 0.27 -12.02 -0.97
N LEU A 13 -0.99 -12.12 -1.43
CA LEU A 13 -2.14 -12.44 -0.57
C LEU A 13 -2.06 -13.86 0.01
N HIS A 14 -1.58 -14.83 -0.78
CA HIS A 14 -1.48 -16.22 -0.37
C HIS A 14 -0.18 -16.55 0.40
N ASN A 15 0.69 -15.57 0.60
CA ASN A 15 1.84 -15.72 1.49
C ASN A 15 1.36 -15.61 2.95
N SER A 16 1.55 -16.66 3.76
CA SER A 16 1.07 -16.71 5.15
C SER A 16 1.53 -15.55 6.05
N ASP A 17 2.66 -14.91 5.73
CA ASP A 17 3.19 -13.80 6.51
C ASP A 17 2.40 -12.49 6.28
N VAL A 18 1.81 -12.30 5.09
CA VAL A 18 1.09 -11.05 4.77
C VAL A 18 -0.23 -10.96 5.55
N PRO A 19 -1.18 -11.92 5.48
CA PRO A 19 -2.40 -11.85 6.27
C PRO A 19 -2.16 -11.90 7.78
N SER A 20 -1.04 -12.46 8.24
CA SER A 20 -0.73 -12.56 9.68
C SER A 20 -0.08 -11.30 10.25
N LEU A 21 0.76 -10.61 9.47
CA LEU A 21 1.46 -9.40 9.93
C LEU A 21 0.77 -8.11 9.47
N PHE A 22 0.08 -8.13 8.34
CA PHE A 22 -0.50 -6.96 7.66
C PHE A 22 -1.93 -7.27 7.17
N PRO A 23 -2.88 -7.58 8.08
CA PRO A 23 -4.23 -7.96 7.70
C PRO A 23 -4.97 -6.89 6.89
N GLY A 24 -4.76 -5.59 7.18
CA GLY A 24 -5.35 -4.50 6.41
C GLY A 24 -4.78 -4.43 4.98
N LEU A 25 -3.48 -4.66 4.81
CA LEU A 25 -2.89 -4.80 3.48
C LEU A 25 -3.45 -6.02 2.73
N ALA A 26 -3.66 -7.15 3.40
CA ALA A 26 -4.27 -8.33 2.80
C ALA A 26 -5.71 -8.05 2.34
N GLU A 27 -6.53 -7.40 3.17
CA GLU A 27 -7.88 -6.94 2.80
C GLU A 27 -7.84 -6.01 1.59
N ALA A 28 -6.93 -5.04 1.57
CA ALA A 28 -6.78 -4.11 0.44
C ALA A 28 -6.42 -4.82 -0.88
N LEU A 29 -5.57 -5.85 -0.82
CA LEU A 29 -5.19 -6.65 -1.98
C LEU A 29 -6.33 -7.57 -2.47
N ASP A 30 -7.09 -8.16 -1.55
CA ASP A 30 -8.25 -8.99 -1.89
C ASP A 30 -9.35 -8.19 -2.61
N LEU A 31 -9.43 -6.90 -2.31
CA LEU A 31 -10.38 -5.97 -2.90
C LEU A 31 -10.01 -5.51 -4.34
N ILE A 32 -8.81 -5.85 -4.83
CA ILE A 32 -8.33 -5.50 -6.18
C ILE A 32 -9.00 -6.39 -7.24
N GLY A 33 -10.02 -5.85 -7.90
CA GLY A 33 -10.63 -6.46 -9.09
C GLY A 33 -11.20 -7.85 -8.84
N SER A 34 -10.85 -8.81 -9.70
CA SER A 34 -11.17 -10.23 -9.55
C SER A 34 -9.90 -11.07 -9.35
N THR A 35 -10.02 -12.33 -8.94
CA THR A 35 -8.87 -13.26 -8.82
C THR A 35 -8.00 -13.30 -10.08
N GLN A 36 -8.60 -13.15 -11.27
CA GLN A 36 -7.86 -13.12 -12.54
C GLN A 36 -7.03 -11.83 -12.71
N ILE A 37 -7.53 -10.70 -12.19
CA ILE A 37 -6.78 -9.44 -12.12
C ILE A 37 -5.67 -9.57 -11.08
N GLN A 38 -5.97 -10.11 -9.89
CA GLN A 38 -4.98 -10.31 -8.83
C GLN A 38 -3.79 -11.17 -9.27
N GLY A 39 -4.04 -12.23 -10.05
CA GLY A 39 -2.99 -13.10 -10.59
C GLY A 39 -2.11 -12.46 -11.67
N ARG A 40 -2.49 -11.30 -12.22
CA ARG A 40 -1.72 -10.57 -13.25
C ARG A 40 -1.21 -9.22 -12.79
N CYS A 41 -1.87 -8.62 -11.81
CA CYS A 41 -1.47 -7.35 -11.22
C CYS A 41 -0.29 -7.59 -10.30
N SER A 42 0.87 -7.00 -10.60
CA SER A 42 2.00 -7.05 -9.69
C SER A 42 1.91 -5.93 -8.64
N ALA A 43 2.43 -6.17 -7.44
CA ALA A 43 2.42 -5.18 -6.36
C ALA A 43 3.12 -3.87 -6.77
N GLY A 44 4.28 -3.98 -7.44
CA GLY A 44 4.99 -2.83 -7.97
C GLY A 44 4.31 -2.19 -9.18
N GLY A 45 3.67 -2.97 -10.03
CA GLY A 45 2.90 -2.46 -11.17
C GLY A 45 1.69 -1.65 -10.72
N ASN A 46 0.98 -2.11 -9.68
CA ASN A 46 -0.13 -1.38 -9.07
C ASN A 46 0.30 -0.01 -8.53
N LEU A 47 1.42 0.02 -7.80
CA LEU A 47 1.98 1.25 -7.26
C LEU A 47 2.50 2.19 -8.36
N CYS A 48 3.26 1.68 -9.33
CA CYS A 48 3.80 2.46 -10.45
C CYS A 48 2.71 3.04 -11.36
N ASN A 49 1.57 2.35 -11.49
CA ASN A 49 0.40 2.87 -12.19
C ASN A 49 -0.12 4.17 -11.53
N ALA A 50 0.13 4.37 -10.23
CA ALA A 50 -0.20 5.59 -9.49
C ALA A 50 -1.65 6.05 -9.71
N SER A 51 -2.55 5.08 -9.89
CA SER A 51 -3.95 5.39 -10.16
C SER A 51 -4.60 5.88 -8.87
N PRO A 52 -5.38 6.96 -8.97
CA PRO A 52 -6.39 7.33 -7.98
C PRO A 52 -7.14 6.20 -7.30
N ALA A 53 -7.38 5.13 -8.07
CA ALA A 53 -8.23 4.04 -7.67
C ALA A 53 -7.49 2.88 -7.00
N ALA A 54 -6.17 2.98 -6.81
CA ALA A 54 -5.35 1.85 -6.41
C ALA A 54 -5.60 1.43 -4.95
N ASP A 55 -6.23 0.26 -4.80
CA ASP A 55 -6.51 -0.52 -3.60
C ASP A 55 -5.45 -0.43 -2.50
N SER A 56 -4.22 -0.72 -2.93
CA SER A 56 -3.12 -1.10 -2.03
C SER A 56 -2.32 0.08 -1.48
N ILE A 57 -2.36 1.25 -2.13
CA ILE A 57 -1.47 2.38 -1.82
C ILE A 57 -1.71 2.94 -0.41
N PRO A 58 -2.95 3.17 0.05
CA PRO A 58 -3.20 3.69 1.41
C PRO A 58 -2.72 2.70 2.49
N ALA A 59 -2.92 1.40 2.29
CA ALA A 59 -2.46 0.37 3.22
C ALA A 59 -0.93 0.32 3.28
N LEU A 60 -0.24 0.47 2.15
CA LEU A 60 1.22 0.55 2.11
C LEU A 60 1.74 1.78 2.88
N ILE A 61 1.07 2.93 2.77
CA ILE A 61 1.46 4.16 3.47
C ILE A 61 1.22 4.07 4.97
N ALA A 62 0.05 3.57 5.38
CA ALA A 62 -0.25 3.34 6.80
C ALA A 62 0.81 2.44 7.44
N ASN A 63 1.23 1.38 6.73
CA ASN A 63 2.27 0.46 7.17
C ASN A 63 3.71 1.00 7.02
N GLY A 64 3.91 2.26 6.59
CA GLY A 64 5.22 2.88 6.45
C GLY A 64 6.12 2.18 5.42
N ALA A 65 5.52 1.64 4.36
CA ALA A 65 6.23 0.93 3.31
C ALA A 65 7.22 1.85 2.56
N GLN A 66 8.31 1.26 2.08
CA GLN A 66 9.33 1.93 1.28
C GLN A 66 9.54 1.21 -0.05
N CYS A 67 9.79 1.97 -1.10
CA CYS A 67 10.18 1.51 -2.42
C CYS A 67 11.70 1.36 -2.50
N ARG A 68 12.20 0.19 -2.89
CA ARG A 68 13.57 0.04 -3.37
C ARG A 68 13.58 0.21 -4.88
N ILE A 69 14.35 1.18 -5.35
CA ILE A 69 14.43 1.60 -6.74
C ILE A 69 15.86 1.35 -7.22
N LEU A 70 15.99 0.65 -8.35
CA LEU A 70 17.25 0.45 -9.04
C LEU A 70 17.31 1.37 -10.24
N GLY A 71 18.38 2.13 -10.38
CA GLY A 71 18.64 3.02 -11.51
C GLY A 71 20.04 2.80 -12.11
N PRO A 72 20.40 3.58 -13.13
CA PRO A 72 21.71 3.50 -13.77
C PRO A 72 22.86 3.86 -12.81
N ASP A 73 22.60 4.72 -11.82
CA ASP A 73 23.59 5.19 -10.84
C ASP A 73 23.60 4.37 -9.55
N GLY A 74 22.85 3.27 -9.48
CA GLY A 74 22.76 2.37 -8.32
C GLY A 74 21.36 2.28 -7.71
N GLU A 75 21.30 1.93 -6.44
CA GLU A 75 20.03 1.73 -5.72
C GLU A 75 19.71 2.90 -4.80
N ARG A 76 18.43 3.24 -4.70
CA ARG A 76 17.91 4.18 -3.70
C ARG A 76 16.62 3.67 -3.07
N THR A 77 16.29 4.23 -1.92
CA THR A 77 15.05 3.95 -1.21
C THR A 77 14.21 5.22 -1.09
N LEU A 78 12.90 5.08 -1.26
CA LEU A 78 11.93 6.17 -1.19
C LEU A 78 10.71 5.71 -0.40
N ALA A 79 10.11 6.56 0.45
CA ALA A 79 8.87 6.19 1.11
C ALA A 79 7.72 6.06 0.08
N VAL A 80 6.78 5.14 0.30
CA VAL A 80 5.63 4.98 -0.63
C VAL A 80 4.79 6.26 -0.68
N GLU A 81 4.69 7.00 0.42
CA GLU A 81 4.00 8.30 0.49
C GLU A 81 4.62 9.37 -0.41
N ASP A 82 5.93 9.30 -0.65
CA ASP A 82 6.67 10.20 -1.54
C ASP A 82 6.76 9.67 -2.99
N PHE A 83 6.38 8.40 -3.21
CA PHE A 83 6.52 7.76 -4.52
C PHE A 83 5.45 8.23 -5.50
N VAL A 84 4.21 8.44 -5.03
CA VAL A 84 3.08 8.89 -5.84
C VAL A 84 2.98 10.42 -5.77
N VAL A 85 3.52 11.09 -6.80
CA VAL A 85 3.59 12.56 -6.86
C VAL A 85 2.37 13.20 -7.52
N GLY A 86 1.46 12.38 -8.06
CA GLY A 86 0.19 12.83 -8.63
C GLY A 86 -0.56 11.70 -9.33
N PRO A 87 -1.79 11.95 -9.81
CA PRO A 87 -2.55 10.96 -10.57
C PRO A 87 -1.79 10.46 -11.80
N ASN A 88 -1.56 9.15 -11.87
CA ASN A 88 -0.77 8.46 -12.90
C ASN A 88 0.67 8.98 -13.02
N GLN A 89 1.21 9.57 -11.96
CA GLN A 89 2.58 10.09 -11.89
C GLN A 89 3.30 9.51 -10.69
N ASN A 90 4.52 9.05 -10.92
CA ASN A 90 5.39 8.49 -9.90
C ASN A 90 6.77 9.17 -9.92
N ALA A 91 7.55 8.95 -8.86
CA ALA A 91 8.85 9.56 -8.66
C ALA A 91 10.01 8.83 -9.36
N LEU A 92 9.75 7.88 -10.28
CA LEU A 92 10.80 7.20 -11.04
C LEU A 92 11.40 8.13 -12.10
N ALA A 93 12.72 8.23 -12.11
CA ALA A 93 13.47 8.90 -13.15
C ALA A 93 13.67 7.97 -14.38
N PRO A 94 14.02 8.52 -15.55
CA PRO A 94 14.32 7.69 -16.73
C PRO A 94 15.40 6.65 -16.45
N GLY A 95 15.12 5.38 -16.76
CA GLY A 95 16.04 4.26 -16.50
C GLY A 95 15.96 3.68 -15.08
N GLU A 96 15.10 4.23 -14.21
CA GLU A 96 14.81 3.62 -12.91
C GLU A 96 13.71 2.56 -13.00
N LEU A 97 13.83 1.57 -12.11
CA LEU A 97 12.88 0.48 -11.95
C LEU A 97 12.60 0.27 -10.46
N LEU A 98 11.32 0.21 -10.10
CA LEU A 98 10.91 -0.29 -8.79
C LEU A 98 11.21 -1.78 -8.72
N VAL A 99 12.08 -2.20 -7.80
CA VAL A 99 12.47 -3.61 -7.65
C VAL A 99 11.74 -4.30 -6.50
N GLU A 100 11.49 -3.61 -5.39
CA GLU A 100 10.84 -4.18 -4.21
C GLU A 100 10.06 -3.15 -3.40
N LEU A 101 9.05 -3.64 -2.68
CA LEU A 101 8.40 -2.96 -1.57
C LEU A 101 8.94 -3.53 -0.26
N ILE A 102 9.40 -2.65 0.61
CA ILE A 102 9.94 -2.96 1.92
C ILE A 102 8.91 -2.54 2.96
N LEU A 103 8.29 -3.52 3.61
CA LEU A 103 7.37 -3.31 4.71
C LEU A 103 8.12 -3.47 6.03
N PRO A 104 8.19 -2.44 6.89
CA PRO A 104 8.73 -2.61 8.23
C PRO A 104 7.89 -3.63 9.00
N ARG A 105 8.54 -4.47 9.81
CA ARG A 105 7.80 -5.46 10.61
C ARG A 105 7.08 -4.73 11.74
N PRO A 106 5.76 -4.89 11.90
CA PRO A 106 5.04 -4.20 12.95
C PRO A 106 5.47 -4.73 14.33
N PRO A 107 5.57 -3.86 15.36
CA PRO A 107 5.81 -4.29 16.73
C PRO A 107 4.72 -5.26 17.23
N ALA A 108 5.03 -6.08 18.23
CA ALA A 108 4.03 -6.93 18.87
C ALA A 108 2.90 -6.06 19.48
N GLY A 109 1.64 -6.49 19.32
CA GLY A 109 0.46 -5.72 19.79
C GLY A 109 -0.04 -4.66 18.80
N THR A 110 0.38 -4.72 17.54
CA THR A 110 -0.11 -3.84 16.46
C THR A 110 -1.32 -4.46 15.77
N ALA A 111 -2.34 -3.65 15.48
CA ALA A 111 -3.52 -4.00 14.69
C ALA A 111 -3.56 -3.13 13.42
N ASP A 112 -3.94 -3.71 12.28
CA ASP A 112 -4.01 -3.07 10.98
C ASP A 112 -5.41 -3.30 10.40
N ALA A 113 -6.03 -2.26 9.84
CA ALA A 113 -7.38 -2.32 9.32
C ALA A 113 -7.51 -1.46 8.05
N TYR A 114 -8.25 -1.98 7.06
CA TYR A 114 -8.50 -1.28 5.80
C TYR A 114 -9.98 -0.99 5.60
N LEU A 115 -10.33 0.27 5.37
CA LEU A 115 -11.71 0.72 5.20
C LEU A 115 -11.94 1.34 3.83
N ARG A 116 -12.81 0.64 3.09
CA ARG A 116 -13.23 0.93 1.72
C ARG A 116 -14.54 1.71 1.68
N LEU A 117 -14.55 2.91 1.10
CA LEU A 117 -15.81 3.63 0.82
C LEU A 117 -16.14 3.53 -0.67
N THR A 118 -16.90 2.50 -1.05
CA THR A 118 -17.42 2.31 -2.41
C THR A 118 -18.95 2.25 -2.44
N PRO A 119 -19.64 2.78 -3.48
CA PRO A 119 -21.09 2.69 -3.61
C PRO A 119 -21.61 1.26 -3.81
N ARG A 120 -20.73 0.30 -4.14
CA ARG A 120 -21.02 -1.13 -4.34
C ARG A 120 -19.94 -2.00 -3.72
N THR A 121 -20.33 -3.21 -3.32
CA THR A 121 -19.53 -4.15 -2.53
C THR A 121 -18.43 -4.89 -3.33
N GLU A 122 -18.47 -4.87 -4.67
CA GLU A 122 -17.50 -5.58 -5.52
C GLU A 122 -17.40 -4.94 -6.92
N MET A 123 -16.22 -5.03 -7.56
CA MET A 123 -15.92 -4.53 -8.92
C MET A 123 -16.31 -3.06 -9.16
N ASP A 124 -15.80 -2.13 -8.34
CA ASP A 124 -16.00 -0.70 -8.55
C ASP A 124 -14.70 0.08 -8.43
N ILE A 125 -14.62 1.20 -9.16
CA ILE A 125 -13.50 2.14 -9.04
C ILE A 125 -13.77 2.98 -7.79
N ALA A 126 -13.10 2.64 -6.69
CA ALA A 126 -12.57 3.59 -5.72
C ALA A 126 -12.99 5.07 -5.83
N VAL A 127 -13.89 5.55 -4.95
CA VAL A 127 -14.21 6.99 -4.86
C VAL A 127 -13.39 7.69 -3.77
N ALA A 128 -13.09 7.02 -2.66
CA ALA A 128 -12.19 7.47 -1.59
C ALA A 128 -11.74 6.28 -0.70
N TRP A 129 -10.55 6.38 -0.08
CA TRP A 129 -9.96 5.30 0.72
C TRP A 129 -9.29 5.78 2.02
N CYS A 130 -9.30 4.94 3.04
CA CYS A 130 -8.55 5.11 4.28
C CYS A 130 -8.02 3.74 4.78
N GLY A 131 -6.71 3.62 4.99
CA GLY A 131 -6.08 2.49 5.70
C GLY A 131 -5.46 2.98 7.00
N GLY A 132 -5.49 2.17 8.07
CA GLY A 132 -4.96 2.57 9.37
C GLY A 132 -4.27 1.45 10.13
N ILE A 133 -3.19 1.79 10.83
CA ILE A 133 -2.45 0.89 11.72
C ILE A 133 -2.34 1.51 13.11
N ASP A 134 -2.70 0.72 14.13
CA ASP A 134 -2.73 1.11 15.53
C ASP A 134 -1.81 0.21 16.36
N HIS A 135 -1.01 0.82 17.21
CA HIS A 135 -0.16 0.09 18.15
C HIS A 135 -0.75 0.16 19.56
N PHE A 136 -1.06 -1.00 20.16
CA PHE A 136 -1.55 -1.08 21.54
C PHE A 136 -0.44 -1.50 22.50
N GLY A 137 -0.29 -0.80 23.62
CA GLY A 137 0.62 -1.18 24.70
C GLY A 137 0.12 -2.42 25.48
N GLN A 138 0.97 -2.98 26.35
CA GLN A 138 0.73 -4.21 27.13
C GLN A 138 -0.54 -4.21 28.00
N LEU A 139 -1.20 -3.06 28.18
CA LEU A 139 -2.43 -2.89 28.97
C LEU A 139 -3.68 -2.64 28.10
N GLY A 140 -3.59 -2.77 26.78
CA GLY A 140 -4.71 -2.54 25.85
C GLY A 140 -5.00 -1.06 25.54
N HIS A 141 -4.12 -0.14 25.96
CA HIS A 141 -4.20 1.27 25.59
C HIS A 141 -3.52 1.55 24.25
N LEU A 142 -4.17 2.31 23.37
CA LEU A 142 -3.60 2.77 22.10
C LEU A 142 -2.42 3.69 22.39
N HIS A 143 -1.25 3.33 21.87
CA HIS A 143 0.01 4.04 22.08
C HIS A 143 0.33 4.99 20.93
N SER A 144 -0.04 4.61 19.70
CA SER A 144 0.10 5.43 18.49
C SER A 144 -0.80 4.87 17.41
N GLY A 145 -1.43 5.74 16.62
CA GLY A 145 -2.22 5.36 15.45
C GLY A 145 -1.73 6.10 14.20
N GLN A 146 -1.78 5.45 13.04
CA GLN A 146 -1.42 6.05 11.77
C GLN A 146 -2.44 5.71 10.71
N SER A 147 -2.83 6.69 9.91
CA SER A 147 -3.71 6.47 8.76
C SER A 147 -3.10 7.01 7.47
N GLY A 148 -3.35 6.30 6.37
CA GLY A 148 -3.06 6.75 5.01
C GLY A 148 -4.37 7.02 4.28
N HIS A 149 -4.48 8.18 3.63
CA HIS A 149 -5.68 8.54 2.86
C HIS A 149 -5.34 9.10 1.49
N TRP A 150 -6.27 8.92 0.55
CA TRP A 150 -6.22 9.57 -0.76
C TRP A 150 -7.61 10.01 -1.22
N ARG A 151 -7.74 11.28 -1.62
CA ARG A 151 -8.99 11.84 -2.19
C ARG A 151 -8.88 12.01 -3.69
N GLY A 152 -9.81 11.37 -4.42
CA GLY A 152 -9.98 11.53 -5.86
C GLY A 152 -10.36 12.95 -6.27
N GLY A 153 -9.41 13.67 -6.87
CA GLY A 153 -9.61 14.99 -7.46
C GLY A 153 -8.37 15.46 -8.27
N PRO A 154 -8.47 16.54 -9.06
CA PRO A 154 -7.37 17.06 -9.88
C PRO A 154 -6.14 17.52 -9.08
N HIS A 155 -6.26 17.62 -7.76
CA HIS A 155 -5.18 17.94 -6.81
C HIS A 155 -5.03 16.87 -5.71
N GLY A 156 -5.37 15.60 -6.01
CA GLY A 156 -5.43 14.52 -5.03
C GLY A 156 -4.21 14.49 -4.11
N THR A 157 -4.44 14.68 -2.81
CA THR A 157 -3.40 14.70 -1.78
C THR A 157 -3.26 13.31 -1.18
N LEU A 158 -2.04 12.76 -1.19
CA LEU A 158 -1.66 11.66 -0.29
C LEU A 158 -1.15 12.26 1.02
N GLY A 159 -1.55 11.66 2.12
CA GLY A 159 -1.11 12.08 3.44
C GLY A 159 -1.11 10.93 4.43
N ARG A 160 -0.14 10.97 5.33
CA ARG A 160 -0.07 10.15 6.53
C ARG A 160 -0.42 11.01 7.73
N GLU A 161 -1.44 10.63 8.48
CA GLU A 161 -1.81 11.31 9.73
C GLU A 161 -1.45 10.41 10.91
N GLY A 162 -0.77 10.96 11.91
CA GLY A 162 -0.37 10.26 13.12
C GLY A 162 -0.90 10.96 14.37
N GLY A 163 -1.43 10.18 15.31
CA GLY A 163 -1.86 10.61 16.65
C GLY A 163 -0.89 10.21 17.73
#